data_AF-A0A4S9XYJ2-F1
#
_entry.id   AF-A0A4S9XYJ2-F1
#
_cell.length_a   1.000
_cell.length_b   1.000
_cell.length_c   1.000
_cell.angle_alpha   90.00
_cell.angle_beta   90.00
_cell.angle_gamma   90.00
#
_symmetry.space_group_name_H-M   'P 1'
#
loop_
_entity.id
_entity.type
_entity.pdbx_description
1 polymer ?
#
loop_
_entity_poly.entity_id
_entity_poly.type
_entity_poly.pdbx_seq_one_letter_code
_entity_poly.pdbx_strand_id
1 'polypeptide(L)'
;MFASQQTFVRLFSSTPSTFSTHTLRILRPLSRRYHFTRNMAATVQTPDAVAAAAVDLIEQAKRKAAYRAVADHFNPEMQFVGIGSGSTIIYGVEAIKDCLAKNPPKGGRYIFFVPTGFQSRKVIEQAGLMPMAFDSLPENVMLDVAFDGADEVDDDLNCIKGGGACLFQEKLVATRAKKFTRLISKWPSIPIEVAPIAHATVMRQLKLIGSVDPVLREHTLAKTGPVQTDQGFYIIDAPFKPLLIQEDVKNGKDGSGKDGQWEVTALAHKIKSISGVLEVGLFYGPNGYEVQAAGGQGGQKPVAAYFGNEDGTVGVKEAQPPK
;
A
#
# COMPACT_ATOMS: atom_id res chain seq x y z
N MET A 1 26.53 -13.92 53.25
CA MET A 1 27.00 -12.55 52.94
C MET A 1 26.06 -12.01 51.87
N PHE A 2 24.98 -11.34 52.30
CA PHE A 2 24.78 -9.87 52.30
C PHE A 2 24.65 -9.32 50.85
N ALA A 3 23.66 -8.51 50.46
CA ALA A 3 22.51 -7.97 51.17
C ALA A 3 21.50 -7.44 50.13
N SER A 4 20.22 -7.54 50.46
CA SER A 4 19.12 -6.75 49.95
C SER A 4 19.24 -5.28 50.37
N GLN A 5 18.82 -4.33 49.53
CA GLN A 5 18.36 -3.02 50.00
C GLN A 5 16.94 -2.73 49.46
N GLN A 6 16.02 -2.62 50.42
CA GLN A 6 14.76 -1.89 50.30
C GLN A 6 15.06 -0.39 50.40
N THR A 7 14.25 0.46 49.78
CA THR A 7 13.93 1.76 50.38
C THR A 7 12.44 2.05 50.20
N PHE A 8 11.88 2.42 51.34
CA PHE A 8 10.50 2.73 51.71
C PHE A 8 10.20 4.19 51.36
N VAL A 9 8.98 4.51 50.88
CA VAL A 9 8.25 5.72 51.30
C VAL A 9 6.76 5.39 51.34
N ARG A 10 6.12 5.62 52.49
CA ARG A 10 4.70 5.48 52.76
C ARG A 10 4.08 6.87 53.01
N LEU A 11 2.85 7.02 52.52
CA LEU A 11 1.69 7.73 53.11
C LEU A 11 1.72 9.26 53.24
N PHE A 12 0.70 9.92 52.65
CA PHE A 12 -0.31 10.66 53.43
C PHE A 12 -1.68 10.63 52.72
N SER A 13 -2.70 10.45 53.55
CA SER A 13 -4.14 10.46 53.28
C SER A 13 -4.76 11.81 53.66
N SER A 14 -5.84 12.26 53.01
CA SER A 14 -7.11 12.71 53.66
C SER A 14 -8.08 13.43 52.70
N THR A 15 -9.24 12.77 52.55
CA THR A 15 -10.67 13.17 52.46
C THR A 15 -11.20 14.62 52.23
N PRO A 16 -12.49 14.76 51.84
CA PRO A 16 -13.09 15.90 51.12
C PRO A 16 -14.09 16.76 51.93
N SER A 17 -14.54 17.88 51.35
CA SER A 17 -15.64 18.74 51.86
C SER A 17 -16.14 19.65 50.72
N THR A 18 -17.39 20.06 50.51
CA THR A 18 -18.71 19.88 51.15
C THR A 18 -19.73 20.55 50.21
N PHE A 19 -20.92 19.96 50.07
CA PHE A 19 -22.10 20.59 49.47
C PHE A 19 -22.70 21.64 50.43
N SER A 20 -23.26 22.73 49.89
CA SER A 20 -24.26 23.55 50.59
C SER A 20 -25.38 23.92 49.61
N THR A 21 -26.55 23.35 49.88
CA THR A 21 -27.87 23.74 49.33
C THR A 21 -28.44 24.86 50.19
N HIS A 22 -29.07 25.89 49.61
CA HIS A 22 -30.20 26.58 50.25
C HIS A 22 -31.19 27.11 49.20
N THR A 23 -32.47 26.87 49.51
CA THR A 23 -33.67 27.00 48.68
C THR A 23 -34.31 28.37 48.89
N LEU A 24 -34.81 29.03 47.83
CA LEU A 24 -35.93 29.98 47.97
C LEU A 24 -36.78 30.07 46.68
N ARG A 25 -38.00 29.53 46.81
CA ARG A 25 -39.25 29.89 46.09
C ARG A 25 -39.53 31.38 46.39
N ILE A 26 -40.11 32.24 45.55
CA ILE A 26 -41.45 32.27 44.91
C ILE A 26 -41.44 33.45 43.90
N LEU A 27 -42.16 33.32 42.76
CA LEU A 27 -43.12 34.29 42.15
C LEU A 27 -43.01 34.31 40.62
N ARG A 28 -44.11 33.86 39.97
CA ARG A 28 -44.37 34.02 38.53
C ARG A 28 -44.74 35.47 38.22
N PRO A 29 -44.34 35.97 37.04
CA PRO A 29 -45.23 36.83 36.26
C PRO A 29 -45.53 36.22 34.89
N LEU A 30 -46.72 36.57 34.41
CA LEU A 30 -47.31 36.17 33.15
C LEU A 30 -46.59 36.79 31.93
N SER A 31 -46.71 36.05 30.83
CA SER A 31 -46.84 36.53 29.44
C SER A 31 -45.68 37.29 28.78
N ARG A 32 -44.95 36.57 27.93
CA ARG A 32 -44.94 36.81 26.47
C ARG A 32 -44.25 35.64 25.76
N ARG A 33 -45.00 34.91 24.93
CA ARG A 33 -44.43 33.94 23.99
C ARG A 33 -43.66 34.72 22.93
N TYR A 34 -42.33 34.77 23.05
CA TYR A 34 -41.50 35.01 21.89
C TYR A 34 -41.43 33.69 21.13
N HIS A 35 -42.00 33.64 19.93
CA HIS A 35 -41.69 32.61 18.96
C HIS A 35 -40.23 32.77 18.55
N PHE A 36 -39.34 32.08 19.27
CA PHE A 36 -38.00 31.83 18.78
C PHE A 36 -38.17 30.88 17.59
N THR A 37 -38.01 31.42 16.39
CA THR A 37 -37.84 30.59 15.20
C THR A 37 -36.68 29.64 15.49
N ARG A 38 -36.98 28.35 15.44
CA ARG A 38 -35.98 27.28 15.49
C ARG A 38 -35.12 27.46 14.25
N ASN A 39 -34.04 28.25 14.37
CA ASN A 39 -32.97 28.20 13.39
C ASN A 39 -32.56 26.74 13.31
N MET A 40 -32.73 26.16 12.12
CA MET A 40 -32.13 24.90 11.73
C MET A 40 -30.65 25.03 12.11
N ALA A 41 -30.26 24.39 13.20
CA ALA A 41 -28.86 24.32 13.59
C ALA A 41 -28.19 23.58 12.44
N ALA A 42 -27.51 24.34 11.57
CA ALA A 42 -26.55 23.76 10.63
C ALA A 42 -25.64 22.90 11.50
N THR A 43 -25.70 21.58 11.27
CA THR A 43 -24.91 20.63 12.03
C THR A 43 -23.46 20.89 11.64
N VAL A 44 -22.76 21.72 12.41
CA VAL A 44 -21.33 21.92 12.25
C VAL A 44 -20.70 20.59 12.64
N GLN A 45 -20.32 19.80 11.64
CA GLN A 45 -19.57 18.57 11.86
C GLN A 45 -18.23 18.95 12.51
N THR A 46 -17.88 18.24 13.58
CA THR A 46 -16.59 18.43 14.23
C THR A 46 -15.48 17.95 13.30
N PRO A 47 -14.26 18.52 13.38
CA PRO A 47 -13.12 18.09 12.58
C PRO A 47 -12.87 16.57 12.65
N ASP A 48 -13.10 15.96 13.81
CA ASP A 48 -12.94 14.52 14.03
C ASP A 48 -13.97 13.68 13.25
N ALA A 49 -15.21 14.16 13.12
CA ALA A 49 -16.25 13.48 12.36
C ALA A 49 -15.99 13.54 10.84
N VAL A 50 -15.45 14.66 10.36
CA VAL A 50 -15.05 14.83 8.96
C VAL A 50 -13.87 13.91 8.61
N ALA A 51 -12.87 13.83 9.50
CA ALA A 51 -11.73 12.94 9.31
C ALA A 51 -12.13 11.46 9.32
N ALA A 52 -13.02 11.05 10.23
CA ALA A 52 -13.53 9.68 10.28
C ALA A 52 -14.33 9.31 9.03
N ALA A 53 -15.17 10.22 8.52
CA ALA A 53 -15.92 10.00 7.28
C ALA A 53 -15.00 9.87 6.05
N ALA A 54 -13.93 10.67 5.98
CA ALA A 54 -12.94 10.58 4.91
C ALA A 54 -12.20 9.23 4.92
N VAL A 55 -11.82 8.73 6.10
CA VAL A 55 -11.20 7.40 6.25
C VAL A 55 -12.15 6.29 5.79
N ASP A 56 -13.43 6.37 6.15
CA ASP A 56 -14.42 5.37 5.74
C ASP A 56 -14.60 5.33 4.20
N LEU A 57 -14.63 6.50 3.54
CA LEU A 57 -14.69 6.59 2.08
C LEU A 57 -13.48 5.92 1.40
N ILE A 58 -12.27 6.13 1.95
CA ILE A 58 -11.04 5.51 1.42
C ILE A 58 -11.11 3.98 1.54
N GLU A 59 -11.54 3.45 2.69
CA GLU A 59 -11.65 1.99 2.87
C GLU A 59 -12.76 1.38 2.00
N GLN A 60 -13.88 2.09 1.79
CA GLN A 60 -14.90 1.67 0.84
C GLN A 60 -14.38 1.65 -0.60
N ALA A 61 -13.64 2.67 -1.02
CA ALA A 61 -13.02 2.75 -2.33
C ALA A 61 -12.03 1.59 -2.55
N LYS A 62 -11.13 1.36 -1.59
CA LYS A 62 -10.20 0.23 -1.55
C LYS A 62 -10.92 -1.11 -1.71
N ARG A 63 -11.97 -1.33 -0.91
CA ARG A 63 -12.77 -2.56 -0.93
C ARG A 63 -13.41 -2.78 -2.29
N LYS A 64 -14.11 -1.79 -2.84
CA LYS A 64 -14.81 -1.92 -4.13
C LYS A 64 -13.88 -2.25 -5.27
N ALA A 65 -12.75 -1.55 -5.34
CA ALA A 65 -11.79 -1.77 -6.40
C ALA A 65 -11.09 -3.14 -6.26
N ALA A 66 -10.80 -3.60 -5.03
CA ALA A 66 -10.29 -4.96 -4.80
C ALA A 66 -11.29 -6.05 -5.20
N TYR A 67 -12.56 -5.91 -4.80
CA TYR A 67 -13.63 -6.85 -5.16
C TYR A 67 -13.82 -6.91 -6.67
N ARG A 68 -13.77 -5.75 -7.35
CA ARG A 68 -13.90 -5.69 -8.81
C ARG A 68 -12.72 -6.38 -9.50
N ALA A 69 -11.48 -6.11 -9.08
CA ALA A 69 -10.29 -6.76 -9.63
C ALA A 69 -10.37 -8.29 -9.51
N VAL A 70 -10.76 -8.79 -8.34
CA VAL A 70 -10.93 -10.24 -8.11
C VAL A 70 -12.05 -10.81 -8.98
N ALA A 71 -13.18 -10.13 -9.09
CA ALA A 71 -14.28 -10.57 -9.95
C ALA A 71 -13.88 -10.68 -11.43
N ASP A 72 -13.03 -9.77 -11.91
CA ASP A 72 -12.62 -9.72 -13.32
C ASP A 72 -11.48 -10.71 -13.64
N HIS A 73 -10.60 -11.00 -12.66
CA HIS A 73 -9.35 -11.71 -12.93
C HIS A 73 -9.11 -12.99 -12.14
N PHE A 74 -9.87 -13.29 -11.09
CA PHE A 74 -9.71 -14.54 -10.33
C PHE A 74 -10.67 -15.63 -10.83
N ASN A 75 -10.18 -16.86 -10.94
CA ASN A 75 -10.97 -18.02 -11.31
C ASN A 75 -10.62 -19.22 -10.42
N PRO A 76 -11.59 -19.97 -9.86
CA PRO A 76 -11.36 -21.18 -9.07
C PRO A 76 -10.60 -22.33 -9.77
N GLU A 77 -10.39 -22.27 -11.09
CA GLU A 77 -9.57 -23.22 -11.85
C GLU A 77 -8.06 -22.89 -11.84
N MET A 78 -7.69 -21.70 -11.34
CA MET A 78 -6.31 -21.28 -11.14
C MET A 78 -5.61 -22.15 -10.09
N GLN A 79 -4.29 -22.27 -10.20
CA GLN A 79 -3.50 -23.08 -9.29
C GLN A 79 -2.57 -22.24 -8.42
N PHE A 80 -1.97 -21.18 -8.96
CA PHE A 80 -1.02 -20.35 -8.24
C PHE A 80 -1.38 -18.87 -8.39
N VAL A 81 -1.63 -18.20 -7.26
CA VAL A 81 -2.08 -16.81 -7.21
C VAL A 81 -1.17 -15.99 -6.32
N GLY A 82 -0.57 -14.93 -6.87
CA GLY A 82 0.22 -13.98 -6.10
C GLY A 82 -0.68 -13.05 -5.26
N ILE A 83 -0.33 -12.85 -3.99
CA ILE A 83 -1.04 -11.96 -3.08
C ILE A 83 -0.06 -10.91 -2.57
N GLY A 84 -0.35 -9.67 -2.94
CA GLY A 84 0.40 -8.48 -2.59
C GLY A 84 0.37 -8.13 -1.10
N SER A 85 0.88 -6.94 -0.79
CA SER A 85 0.93 -6.40 0.56
C SER A 85 0.11 -5.11 0.68
N GLY A 86 -0.15 -4.68 1.92
CA GLY A 86 -0.85 -3.42 2.21
C GLY A 86 -2.35 -3.56 2.50
N SER A 87 -2.94 -2.46 2.99
CA SER A 87 -4.31 -2.44 3.53
C SER A 87 -5.36 -2.86 2.51
N THR A 88 -5.15 -2.53 1.24
CA THR A 88 -6.13 -2.79 0.18
C THR A 88 -6.23 -4.28 -0.15
N ILE A 89 -5.13 -5.03 -0.02
CA ILE A 89 -5.09 -6.47 -0.35
C ILE A 89 -5.89 -7.32 0.63
N ILE A 90 -6.13 -6.81 1.84
CA ILE A 90 -7.04 -7.45 2.81
C ILE A 90 -8.41 -7.68 2.17
N TYR A 91 -8.95 -6.70 1.44
CA TYR A 91 -10.23 -6.82 0.75
C TYR A 91 -10.18 -7.72 -0.48
N GLY A 92 -9.03 -7.80 -1.15
CA GLY A 92 -8.83 -8.73 -2.26
C GLY A 92 -8.87 -10.18 -1.78
N VAL A 93 -8.22 -10.47 -0.66
CA VAL A 93 -8.27 -11.80 -0.03
C VAL A 93 -9.68 -12.12 0.48
N GLU A 94 -10.40 -11.14 1.04
CA GLU A 94 -11.82 -11.28 1.40
C GLU A 94 -12.67 -11.66 0.17
N ALA A 95 -12.51 -10.95 -0.94
CA ALA A 95 -13.23 -11.23 -2.19
C ALA A 95 -12.89 -12.61 -2.78
N ILE A 96 -11.63 -13.04 -2.71
CA ILE A 96 -11.20 -14.38 -3.14
C ILE A 96 -11.90 -15.45 -2.29
N LYS A 97 -11.90 -15.28 -0.96
CA LYS A 97 -12.58 -16.18 -0.04
C LYS A 97 -14.08 -16.28 -0.36
N ASP A 98 -14.74 -15.15 -0.57
CA ASP A 98 -16.16 -15.10 -0.95
C ASP A 98 -16.43 -15.81 -2.29
N CYS A 99 -15.51 -15.65 -3.26
CA CYS A 99 -15.59 -16.33 -4.56
C CYS A 99 -15.49 -17.85 -4.39
N LEU A 100 -14.53 -18.33 -3.61
CA LEU A 100 -14.30 -19.76 -3.37
C LEU A 100 -15.40 -20.41 -2.52
N ALA A 101 -16.02 -19.67 -1.60
CA ALA A 101 -17.17 -20.16 -0.83
C ALA A 101 -18.38 -20.44 -1.74
N LYS A 102 -18.56 -19.63 -2.80
CA LYS A 102 -19.64 -19.79 -3.78
C LYS A 102 -19.29 -20.82 -4.86
N ASN A 103 -18.03 -20.83 -5.30
CA ASN A 103 -17.52 -21.63 -6.40
C ASN A 103 -16.24 -22.36 -5.96
N PRO A 104 -16.35 -23.46 -5.19
CA PRO A 104 -15.18 -24.19 -4.73
C PRO A 104 -14.43 -24.84 -5.90
N PRO A 105 -13.10 -25.02 -5.79
CA PRO A 105 -12.30 -25.69 -6.83
C PRO A 105 -12.84 -27.09 -7.13
N LYS A 106 -12.94 -27.43 -8.41
CA LYS A 106 -13.42 -28.74 -8.85
C LYS A 106 -12.34 -29.81 -8.70
N GLY A 107 -12.77 -31.05 -8.53
CA GLY A 107 -11.87 -32.22 -8.55
C GLY A 107 -10.88 -32.32 -7.39
N GLY A 108 -11.15 -31.65 -6.26
CA GLY A 108 -10.26 -31.68 -5.08
C GLY A 108 -8.93 -30.95 -5.27
N ARG A 109 -8.83 -30.08 -6.28
CA ARG A 109 -7.63 -29.28 -6.54
C ARG A 109 -7.45 -28.22 -5.44
N TYR A 110 -6.19 -27.95 -5.12
CA TYR A 110 -5.81 -26.88 -4.20
C TYR A 110 -5.32 -25.67 -4.99
N ILE A 111 -5.66 -24.48 -4.49
CA ILE A 111 -5.10 -23.20 -4.95
C ILE A 111 -4.05 -22.77 -3.93
N PHE A 112 -2.86 -22.46 -4.42
CA PHE A 112 -1.76 -21.96 -3.60
C PHE A 112 -1.61 -20.45 -3.79
N PHE A 113 -1.50 -19.75 -2.66
CA PHE A 113 -1.40 -18.30 -2.62
C PHE A 113 0.01 -17.88 -2.23
N VAL A 114 0.71 -17.18 -3.13
CA VAL A 114 2.12 -16.79 -2.95
C VAL A 114 2.18 -15.37 -2.36
N PRO A 115 2.55 -15.19 -1.09
CA PRO A 115 2.58 -13.89 -0.45
C PRO A 115 3.79 -13.06 -0.86
N THR A 116 3.67 -11.74 -0.78
CA THR A 116 4.75 -10.76 -1.01
C THR A 116 5.32 -10.18 0.29
N GLY A 117 5.32 -10.99 1.35
CA GLY A 117 5.86 -10.61 2.66
C GLY A 117 5.10 -11.24 3.81
N PHE A 118 5.56 -10.95 5.04
CA PHE A 118 4.98 -11.54 6.24
C PHE A 118 3.52 -11.14 6.47
N GLN A 119 3.18 -9.87 6.28
CA GLN A 119 1.80 -9.40 6.45
C GLN A 119 0.85 -10.05 5.45
N SER A 120 1.26 -10.12 4.18
CA SER A 120 0.51 -10.81 3.12
C SER A 120 0.24 -12.27 3.49
N ARG A 121 1.28 -12.99 3.93
CA ARG A 121 1.15 -14.37 4.40
C ARG A 121 0.13 -14.51 5.52
N LYS A 122 0.16 -13.60 6.51
CA LYS A 122 -0.78 -13.63 7.63
C LYS A 122 -2.22 -13.43 7.19
N VAL A 123 -2.47 -12.53 6.26
CA VAL A 123 -3.82 -12.29 5.71
C VAL A 123 -4.35 -13.55 5.00
N ILE A 124 -3.51 -14.24 4.22
CA ILE A 124 -3.86 -15.51 3.56
C ILE A 124 -4.21 -16.58 4.60
N GLU A 125 -3.35 -16.78 5.61
CA GLU A 125 -3.55 -17.77 6.68
C GLU A 125 -4.85 -17.50 7.46
N GLN A 126 -5.10 -16.24 7.83
CA GLN A 126 -6.30 -15.83 8.57
C GLN A 126 -7.59 -16.02 7.77
N ALA A 127 -7.51 -15.93 6.44
CA ALA A 127 -8.64 -16.19 5.56
C ALA A 127 -8.94 -17.70 5.38
N GLY A 128 -8.10 -18.59 5.90
CA GLY A 128 -8.21 -20.04 5.71
C GLY A 128 -7.74 -20.49 4.32
N LEU A 129 -6.97 -19.67 3.62
CA LEU A 129 -6.37 -20.00 2.32
C LEU A 129 -4.99 -20.63 2.51
N MET A 130 -4.49 -21.35 1.51
CA MET A 130 -3.21 -22.07 1.60
C MET A 130 -2.03 -21.22 1.11
N PRO A 131 -1.17 -20.68 2.00
CA PRO A 131 0.01 -19.95 1.58
C PRO A 131 1.08 -20.91 1.03
N MET A 132 1.82 -20.46 0.02
CA MET A 132 3.01 -21.13 -0.52
C MET A 132 4.16 -20.12 -0.60
N ALA A 133 5.34 -20.50 -0.12
CA ALA A 133 6.51 -19.63 -0.25
C ALA A 133 6.96 -19.53 -1.72
N PHE A 134 7.50 -18.37 -2.11
CA PHE A 134 7.91 -18.12 -3.49
C PHE A 134 8.95 -19.13 -4.01
N ASP A 135 9.92 -19.49 -3.16
CA ASP A 135 10.98 -20.47 -3.44
C ASP A 135 10.49 -21.93 -3.47
N SER A 136 9.24 -22.18 -3.07
CA SER A 136 8.60 -23.50 -3.18
C SER A 136 7.84 -23.68 -4.50
N LEU A 137 7.81 -22.65 -5.37
CA LEU A 137 7.21 -22.75 -6.69
C LEU A 137 8.01 -23.73 -7.57
N PRO A 138 7.34 -24.59 -8.36
CA PRO A 138 8.03 -25.39 -9.35
C PRO A 138 8.77 -24.50 -10.38
N GLU A 139 9.95 -24.96 -10.81
CA GLU A 139 10.88 -24.17 -11.64
C GLU A 139 10.25 -23.60 -12.92
N ASN A 140 9.37 -24.36 -13.58
CA ASN A 140 8.73 -23.99 -14.85
C ASN A 140 7.28 -23.51 -14.71
N VAL A 141 6.89 -23.07 -13.51
CA VAL A 141 5.52 -22.61 -13.22
C VAL A 141 5.47 -21.10 -13.06
N MET A 142 4.50 -20.51 -13.77
CA MET A 142 4.08 -19.12 -13.65
C MET A 142 2.81 -19.02 -12.83
N LEU A 143 2.68 -17.95 -12.05
CA LEU A 143 1.45 -17.59 -11.37
C LEU A 143 0.39 -17.20 -12.41
N ASP A 144 -0.84 -17.64 -12.19
CA ASP A 144 -1.95 -17.35 -13.09
C ASP A 144 -2.34 -15.88 -13.05
N VAL A 145 -2.30 -15.29 -11.86
CA VAL A 145 -2.52 -13.87 -11.60
C VAL A 145 -1.81 -13.48 -10.31
N ALA A 146 -1.42 -12.21 -10.20
CA ALA A 146 -1.04 -11.58 -8.95
C ALA A 146 -1.92 -10.35 -8.69
N PHE A 147 -2.43 -10.22 -7.47
CA PHE A 147 -3.18 -9.06 -7.01
C PHE A 147 -2.32 -8.27 -6.03
N ASP A 148 -2.11 -6.97 -6.25
CA ASP A 148 -1.28 -6.16 -5.34
C ASP A 148 -1.70 -4.70 -5.32
N GLY A 149 -1.35 -3.98 -4.26
CA GLY A 149 -1.59 -2.56 -4.10
C GLY A 149 -0.61 -1.70 -4.88
N ALA A 150 -0.95 -0.42 -4.96
CA ALA A 150 -0.16 0.60 -5.60
C ALA A 150 -0.02 1.86 -4.77
N ASP A 151 1.20 2.37 -4.67
CA ASP A 151 1.39 3.70 -4.09
C ASP A 151 1.05 4.78 -5.12
N GLU A 152 1.37 4.57 -6.40
CA GLU A 152 1.00 5.41 -7.58
C GLU A 152 1.02 4.58 -8.89
N VAL A 153 0.15 4.88 -9.87
CA VAL A 153 0.20 4.35 -11.26
C VAL A 153 0.18 5.53 -12.25
N ASP A 154 1.00 5.46 -13.29
CA ASP A 154 1.01 6.45 -14.39
C ASP A 154 0.16 6.02 -15.59
N ASP A 155 0.27 6.78 -16.69
CA ASP A 155 -0.54 6.51 -17.87
C ASP A 155 -0.12 5.29 -18.69
N ASP A 156 1.11 4.82 -18.54
CA ASP A 156 1.65 3.63 -19.19
C ASP A 156 1.51 2.38 -18.31
N LEU A 157 0.76 2.48 -17.21
CA LEU A 157 0.68 1.47 -16.17
C LEU A 157 2.03 1.17 -15.48
N ASN A 158 3.01 2.07 -15.54
CA ASN A 158 4.14 2.02 -14.61
C ASN A 158 3.71 2.48 -13.22
N CYS A 159 4.50 2.12 -12.24
CA CYS A 159 4.00 1.90 -10.90
C CYS A 159 5.06 2.25 -9.85
N ILE A 160 4.72 3.11 -8.89
CA ILE A 160 5.50 3.23 -7.64
C ILE A 160 4.91 2.30 -6.59
N LYS A 161 5.76 1.47 -5.98
CA LYS A 161 5.46 0.54 -4.89
C LYS A 161 6.53 0.63 -3.80
N GLY A 162 6.21 0.05 -2.64
CA GLY A 162 7.14 -0.05 -1.52
C GLY A 162 6.81 0.84 -0.33
N GLY A 163 5.66 1.50 -0.29
CA GLY A 163 5.16 2.21 0.90
C GLY A 163 5.12 1.31 2.13
N GLY A 164 4.73 0.05 1.96
CA GLY A 164 4.75 -0.99 3.00
C GLY A 164 6.10 -1.71 3.21
N ALA A 165 7.20 -1.23 2.59
CA ALA A 165 8.54 -1.83 2.68
C ALA A 165 8.62 -3.32 2.24
N CYS A 166 7.76 -3.73 1.31
CA CYS A 166 7.69 -5.10 0.76
C CYS A 166 8.16 -5.20 -0.72
N LEU A 167 8.72 -4.13 -1.28
CA LEU A 167 8.86 -3.93 -2.74
C LEU A 167 9.64 -5.05 -3.45
N PHE A 168 10.65 -5.63 -2.82
CA PHE A 168 11.44 -6.69 -3.43
C PHE A 168 10.60 -7.96 -3.67
N GLN A 169 9.91 -8.45 -2.65
CA GLN A 169 9.06 -9.63 -2.79
C GLN A 169 7.85 -9.36 -3.68
N GLU A 170 7.27 -8.16 -3.61
CA GLU A 170 6.24 -7.71 -4.54
C GLU A 170 6.70 -7.81 -5.99
N LYS A 171 7.95 -7.41 -6.28
CA LYS A 171 8.52 -7.50 -7.63
C LYS A 171 8.82 -8.93 -8.06
N LEU A 172 9.33 -9.77 -7.16
CA LEU A 172 9.54 -11.19 -7.45
C LEU A 172 8.23 -11.89 -7.86
N VAL A 173 7.15 -11.67 -7.10
CA VAL A 173 5.84 -12.25 -7.40
C VAL A 173 5.26 -11.68 -8.70
N ALA A 174 5.34 -10.36 -8.92
CA ALA A 174 4.84 -9.73 -10.14
C ALA A 174 5.54 -10.26 -11.39
N THR A 175 6.87 -10.37 -11.36
CA THR A 175 7.66 -10.92 -12.47
C THR A 175 7.35 -12.37 -12.78
N ARG A 176 6.83 -13.12 -11.81
CA ARG A 176 6.40 -14.51 -11.99
C ARG A 176 4.90 -14.67 -12.26
N ALA A 177 4.17 -13.59 -12.57
CA ALA A 177 2.73 -13.64 -12.88
C ALA A 177 2.41 -13.38 -14.36
N LYS A 178 1.40 -14.08 -14.89
CA LYS A 178 0.87 -13.86 -16.25
C LYS A 178 0.05 -12.57 -16.34
N LYS A 179 -0.68 -12.23 -15.28
CA LYS A 179 -1.53 -11.05 -15.16
C LYS A 179 -1.30 -10.41 -13.80
N PHE A 180 -1.28 -9.08 -13.76
CA PHE A 180 -1.10 -8.33 -12.53
C PHE A 180 -2.05 -7.13 -12.48
N THR A 181 -2.71 -6.93 -11.34
CA THR A 181 -3.77 -5.92 -11.15
C THR A 181 -3.52 -5.02 -9.95
N ARG A 182 -3.82 -3.70 -10.03
CA ARG A 182 -3.45 -2.69 -9.00
C ARG A 182 -4.58 -1.80 -8.44
N LEU A 183 -4.31 -1.11 -7.31
CA LEU A 183 -5.22 -0.22 -6.54
C LEU A 183 -4.47 0.98 -5.90
N ILE A 184 -4.86 2.25 -6.12
CA ILE A 184 -3.95 3.44 -6.07
C ILE A 184 -4.12 4.47 -4.93
N SER A 185 -3.01 5.14 -4.56
CA SER A 185 -2.91 6.52 -4.01
C SER A 185 -1.91 7.44 -4.80
N LYS A 186 -1.57 8.66 -4.34
CA LYS A 186 -0.44 9.46 -4.90
C LYS A 186 0.76 9.38 -3.97
N TRP A 187 1.98 9.19 -4.47
CA TRP A 187 3.16 9.02 -3.61
C TRP A 187 4.33 9.95 -3.98
N PRO A 188 4.88 10.71 -3.02
CA PRO A 188 5.84 11.78 -3.32
C PRO A 188 7.29 11.31 -3.56
N SER A 189 7.61 10.05 -3.25
CA SER A 189 8.97 9.49 -3.30
C SER A 189 9.03 8.14 -4.00
N ILE A 190 10.22 7.73 -4.43
CA ILE A 190 10.48 6.37 -4.90
C ILE A 190 11.12 5.60 -3.75
N PRO A 191 10.48 4.55 -3.21
CA PRO A 191 11.11 3.67 -2.23
C PRO A 191 12.25 2.88 -2.88
N ILE A 192 13.40 2.78 -2.21
CA ILE A 192 14.58 2.06 -2.71
C ILE A 192 15.11 1.18 -1.58
N GLU A 193 15.15 -0.12 -1.82
CA GLU A 193 15.65 -1.09 -0.86
C GLU A 193 17.18 -1.20 -0.97
N VAL A 194 17.88 -1.00 0.15
CA VAL A 194 19.34 -0.84 0.17
C VAL A 194 20.00 -1.62 1.29
N ALA A 195 21.21 -2.11 1.04
CA ALA A 195 22.01 -2.80 2.03
C ALA A 195 22.29 -1.83 3.21
N PRO A 196 22.10 -2.25 4.48
CA PRO A 196 22.30 -1.38 5.63
C PRO A 196 23.67 -0.70 5.67
N ILE A 197 24.73 -1.41 5.30
CA ILE A 197 26.10 -0.88 5.26
C ILE A 197 26.30 0.19 4.17
N ALA A 198 25.47 0.19 3.13
CA ALA A 198 25.64 1.05 1.96
C ALA A 198 24.72 2.29 1.97
N HIS A 199 23.75 2.38 2.88
CA HIS A 199 22.68 3.39 2.83
C HIS A 199 23.21 4.82 2.64
N ALA A 200 24.24 5.24 3.40
CA ALA A 200 24.80 6.60 3.30
C ALA A 200 25.43 6.88 1.92
N THR A 201 26.10 5.88 1.33
CA THR A 201 26.68 5.99 -0.02
C THR A 201 25.57 6.07 -1.06
N VAL A 202 24.53 5.24 -0.95
CA VAL A 202 23.39 5.26 -1.86
C VAL A 202 22.66 6.60 -1.79
N MET A 203 22.38 7.13 -0.59
CA MET A 203 21.77 8.46 -0.41
C MET A 203 22.57 9.55 -1.12
N ARG A 204 23.91 9.54 -1.01
CA ARG A 204 24.77 10.49 -1.72
C ARG A 204 24.65 10.34 -3.24
N GLN A 205 24.66 9.12 -3.76
CA GLN A 205 24.52 8.87 -5.19
C GLN A 205 23.15 9.30 -5.72
N LEU A 206 22.08 9.09 -4.95
CA LEU A 206 20.73 9.55 -5.29
C LEU A 206 20.66 11.07 -5.40
N LYS A 207 21.28 11.81 -4.48
CA LYS A 207 21.42 13.28 -4.57
C LYS A 207 22.14 13.70 -5.85
N LEU A 208 23.23 13.01 -6.21
CA LEU A 208 24.00 13.31 -7.42
C LEU A 208 23.22 13.09 -8.73
N ILE A 209 22.26 12.16 -8.74
CA ILE A 209 21.39 11.93 -9.91
C ILE A 209 20.10 12.75 -9.88
N GLY A 210 19.97 13.71 -8.96
CA GLY A 210 18.88 14.68 -8.95
C GLY A 210 17.74 14.39 -7.97
N SER A 211 17.91 13.47 -7.02
CA SER A 211 16.96 13.35 -5.91
C SER A 211 17.10 14.55 -4.96
N VAL A 212 15.98 15.20 -4.63
CA VAL A 212 15.98 16.49 -3.92
C VAL A 212 16.42 16.33 -2.46
N ASP A 213 15.82 15.38 -1.74
CA ASP A 213 16.16 15.08 -0.35
C ASP A 213 15.84 13.60 -0.04
N PRO A 214 16.68 12.65 -0.49
CA PRO A 214 16.49 11.25 -0.17
C PRO A 214 16.72 11.02 1.32
N VAL A 215 15.77 10.34 1.97
CA VAL A 215 15.78 10.09 3.42
C VAL A 215 15.73 8.59 3.71
N LEU A 216 16.46 8.17 4.74
CA LEU A 216 16.32 6.82 5.27
C LEU A 216 14.96 6.72 5.98
N ARG A 217 14.14 5.74 5.60
CA ARG A 217 12.80 5.58 6.17
C ARG A 217 12.91 5.12 7.62
N GLU A 218 12.30 5.88 8.52
CA GLU A 218 12.22 5.55 9.94
C GLU A 218 10.85 4.98 10.29
N HIS A 219 10.78 4.20 11.37
CA HIS A 219 9.49 3.82 11.93
C HIS A 219 8.74 5.06 12.44
N THR A 220 7.40 4.99 12.44
CA THR A 220 6.56 6.06 13.01
C THR A 220 6.83 6.32 14.49
N LEU A 221 7.41 5.33 15.19
CA LEU A 221 7.89 5.45 16.56
C LEU A 221 9.40 5.71 16.55
N ALA A 222 9.80 6.93 16.92
CA ALA A 222 11.19 7.43 16.86
C ALA A 222 12.24 6.64 17.67
N LYS A 223 11.85 5.59 18.40
CA LYS A 223 12.76 4.76 19.21
C LYS A 223 13.23 3.48 18.50
N THR A 224 12.79 3.25 17.26
CA THR A 224 12.92 1.93 16.61
C THR A 224 13.97 1.90 15.49
N GLY A 225 14.64 3.02 15.21
CA GLY A 225 15.64 3.12 14.15
C GLY A 225 15.03 3.02 12.74
N PRO A 226 15.86 2.75 11.71
CA PRO A 226 15.40 2.62 10.32
C PRO A 226 14.45 1.44 10.12
N VAL A 227 13.50 1.58 9.21
CA VAL A 227 12.66 0.48 8.76
C VAL A 227 13.53 -0.59 8.12
N GLN A 228 13.41 -1.82 8.65
CA GLN A 228 14.03 -3.01 8.09
C GLN A 228 13.00 -3.84 7.34
N THR A 229 13.31 -4.24 6.11
CA THR A 229 12.46 -5.10 5.27
C THR A 229 12.52 -6.55 5.73
N ASP A 230 11.61 -7.39 5.21
CA ASP A 230 11.63 -8.85 5.42
C ASP A 230 12.96 -9.49 4.98
N GLN A 231 13.71 -8.83 4.08
CA GLN A 231 15.02 -9.28 3.61
C GLN A 231 16.18 -8.79 4.49
N GLY A 232 15.89 -7.99 5.51
CA GLY A 232 16.89 -7.38 6.38
C GLY A 232 17.55 -6.11 5.83
N PHE A 233 17.00 -5.52 4.76
CA PHE A 233 17.53 -4.32 4.10
C PHE A 233 16.83 -3.07 4.64
N TYR A 234 17.34 -1.88 4.34
CA TYR A 234 16.68 -0.61 4.66
C TYR A 234 15.93 -0.04 3.46
N ILE A 235 15.02 0.89 3.72
CA ILE A 235 14.36 1.67 2.67
C ILE A 235 14.86 3.12 2.69
N ILE A 236 15.25 3.64 1.53
CA ILE A 236 15.41 5.07 1.28
C ILE A 236 14.20 5.55 0.48
N ASP A 237 13.55 6.61 0.94
CA ASP A 237 12.56 7.36 0.18
C ASP A 237 13.26 8.46 -0.62
N ALA A 238 13.29 8.32 -1.94
CA ALA A 238 13.97 9.25 -2.83
C ALA A 238 12.97 10.09 -3.64
N PRO A 239 12.73 11.36 -3.28
CA PRO A 239 11.91 12.25 -4.09
C PRO A 239 12.67 12.68 -5.35
N PHE A 240 12.00 12.61 -6.50
CA PHE A 240 12.48 13.09 -7.79
C PHE A 240 11.44 14.04 -8.40
N LYS A 241 11.83 14.76 -9.45
CA LYS A 241 10.86 15.47 -10.30
C LYS A 241 9.87 14.47 -10.91
N PRO A 242 8.66 14.92 -11.31
CA PRO A 242 7.74 14.07 -12.06
C PRO A 242 8.44 13.39 -13.22
N LEU A 243 8.31 12.07 -13.30
CA LEU A 243 9.00 11.26 -14.31
C LEU A 243 8.30 11.37 -15.66
N LEU A 244 9.09 11.28 -16.72
CA LEU A 244 8.57 11.18 -18.09
C LEU A 244 8.20 9.74 -18.38
N ILE A 245 7.12 9.55 -19.13
CA ILE A 245 6.74 8.26 -19.70
C ILE A 245 7.34 8.07 -21.10
N GLN A 246 7.15 6.91 -21.72
CA GLN A 246 7.74 6.63 -23.03
C GLN A 246 7.23 7.58 -24.11
N GLU A 247 5.95 7.95 -24.03
CA GLU A 247 5.32 8.86 -24.98
C GLU A 247 5.91 10.29 -24.90
N ASP A 248 6.28 10.76 -23.70
CA ASP A 248 6.93 12.06 -23.52
C ASP A 248 8.28 12.13 -24.26
N VAL A 249 9.08 11.06 -24.16
CA VAL A 249 10.39 10.98 -24.82
C VAL A 249 10.23 10.88 -26.33
N LYS A 250 9.25 10.11 -26.82
CA LYS A 250 8.92 10.07 -28.26
C LYS A 250 8.52 11.44 -28.81
N ASN A 251 7.87 12.26 -27.98
CA ASN A 251 7.49 13.63 -28.31
C ASN A 251 8.63 14.67 -28.09
N GLY A 252 9.87 14.20 -27.91
CA GLY A 252 11.07 15.04 -27.92
C GLY A 252 11.49 15.59 -26.56
N LYS A 253 10.87 15.17 -25.45
CA LYS A 253 11.37 15.51 -24.11
C LYS A 253 12.62 14.69 -23.77
N ASP A 254 13.59 15.31 -23.10
CA ASP A 254 14.82 14.66 -22.67
C ASP A 254 14.61 13.96 -21.31
N GLY A 255 14.59 12.63 -21.33
CA GLY A 255 14.48 11.77 -20.14
C GLY A 255 15.81 11.17 -19.66
N SER A 256 16.96 11.69 -20.11
CA SER A 256 18.28 11.14 -19.82
C SER A 256 18.78 11.37 -18.39
N GLY A 257 18.06 12.17 -17.59
CA GLY A 257 18.52 12.67 -16.29
C GLY A 257 19.11 14.07 -16.33
N LYS A 258 19.25 14.67 -17.51
CA LYS A 258 19.66 16.06 -17.67
C LYS A 258 18.73 16.98 -16.88
N ASP A 259 19.31 17.92 -16.14
CA ASP A 259 18.59 18.85 -15.26
C ASP A 259 17.69 18.17 -14.21
N GLY A 260 17.98 16.89 -13.88
CA GLY A 260 17.20 16.07 -12.95
C GLY A 260 15.86 15.57 -13.53
N GLN A 261 15.64 15.71 -14.84
CA GLN A 261 14.47 15.17 -15.53
C GLN A 261 14.76 13.77 -16.05
N TRP A 262 13.99 12.79 -15.61
CA TRP A 262 14.20 11.39 -15.96
C TRP A 262 12.97 10.77 -16.62
N GLU A 263 13.21 9.83 -17.55
CA GLU A 263 12.23 8.82 -17.94
C GLU A 263 12.26 7.65 -16.94
N VAL A 264 11.10 7.01 -16.71
CA VAL A 264 10.89 5.96 -15.70
C VAL A 264 11.94 4.84 -15.78
N THR A 265 12.10 4.23 -16.95
CA THR A 265 13.03 3.11 -17.19
C THR A 265 14.47 3.55 -16.99
N ALA A 266 14.85 4.71 -17.52
CA ALA A 266 16.19 5.27 -17.42
C ALA A 266 16.58 5.52 -15.94
N LEU A 267 15.68 6.12 -15.15
CA LEU A 267 15.93 6.34 -13.73
C LEU A 267 16.04 5.02 -12.97
N ALA A 268 15.13 4.08 -13.23
CA ALA A 268 15.13 2.82 -12.52
C ALA A 268 16.42 2.02 -12.77
N HIS A 269 16.88 1.95 -14.02
CA HIS A 269 18.18 1.35 -14.36
C HIS A 269 19.34 2.09 -13.69
N LYS A 270 19.31 3.43 -13.69
CA LYS A 270 20.36 4.24 -13.07
C LYS A 270 20.45 3.96 -11.57
N ILE A 271 19.32 3.93 -10.86
CA ILE A 271 19.27 3.61 -9.42
C ILE A 271 19.73 2.18 -9.18
N LYS A 272 19.19 1.21 -9.93
CA LYS A 272 19.53 -0.22 -9.79
C LYS A 272 21.03 -0.50 -10.00
N SER A 273 21.72 0.32 -10.80
CA SER A 273 23.17 0.20 -11.02
C SER A 273 24.05 0.68 -9.85
N ILE A 274 23.48 1.33 -8.83
CA ILE A 274 24.23 1.81 -7.67
C ILE A 274 24.55 0.63 -6.74
N SER A 275 25.84 0.37 -6.51
CA SER A 275 26.29 -0.65 -5.56
C SER A 275 25.67 -0.45 -4.17
N GLY A 276 24.99 -1.49 -3.67
CA GLY A 276 24.26 -1.45 -2.41
C GLY A 276 22.75 -1.29 -2.56
N VAL A 277 22.23 -0.99 -3.76
CA VAL A 277 20.80 -1.08 -4.06
C VAL A 277 20.41 -2.55 -4.27
N LEU A 278 19.48 -3.04 -3.46
CA LEU A 278 18.85 -4.34 -3.68
C LEU A 278 17.75 -4.23 -4.74
N GLU A 279 16.82 -3.28 -4.60
CA GLU A 279 15.71 -3.13 -5.54
C GLU A 279 15.09 -1.72 -5.48
N VAL A 280 14.40 -1.34 -6.56
CA VAL A 280 13.77 -0.03 -6.74
C VAL A 280 12.25 -0.18 -6.73
N GLY A 281 11.53 0.71 -6.06
CA GLY A 281 10.07 0.74 -6.01
C GLY A 281 9.39 1.10 -7.33
N LEU A 282 10.13 1.23 -8.44
CA LEU A 282 9.58 1.40 -9.78
C LEU A 282 9.31 0.03 -10.41
N PHE A 283 8.06 -0.20 -10.81
CA PHE A 283 7.58 -1.35 -11.58
C PHE A 283 7.24 -0.84 -12.98
N TYR A 284 8.05 -1.22 -13.96
CA TYR A 284 8.12 -0.66 -15.30
C TYR A 284 8.58 -1.75 -16.28
N GLY A 285 8.54 -1.48 -17.59
CA GLY A 285 8.90 -2.46 -18.61
C GLY A 285 7.66 -3.17 -19.19
N PRO A 286 7.83 -4.32 -19.84
CA PRO A 286 6.70 -4.98 -20.51
C PRO A 286 5.73 -5.61 -19.51
N ASN A 287 4.44 -5.50 -19.78
CA ASN A 287 3.40 -6.21 -19.04
C ASN A 287 3.29 -7.67 -19.49
N GLY A 288 2.48 -8.46 -18.80
CA GLY A 288 2.33 -9.90 -19.08
C GLY A 288 1.85 -10.24 -20.50
N TYR A 289 1.01 -9.39 -21.11
CA TYR A 289 0.54 -9.56 -22.48
C TYR A 289 1.64 -9.29 -23.50
N GLU A 290 2.42 -8.23 -23.29
CA GLU A 290 3.54 -7.86 -24.17
C GLU A 290 4.64 -8.93 -24.16
N VAL A 291 4.98 -9.44 -22.96
CA VAL A 291 5.95 -10.52 -22.82
C VAL A 291 5.44 -11.82 -23.47
N GLN A 292 4.17 -12.16 -23.28
CA GLN A 292 3.56 -13.33 -23.91
C GLN A 292 3.57 -13.23 -25.44
N ALA A 293 3.23 -12.05 -25.99
CA ALA A 293 3.28 -11.80 -27.43
C ALA A 293 4.70 -11.94 -28.01
N ALA A 294 5.73 -11.64 -27.20
CA ALA A 294 7.13 -11.85 -27.54
C ALA A 294 7.64 -13.29 -27.32
N GLY A 295 6.76 -14.23 -26.94
CA GLY A 295 7.13 -15.63 -26.67
C GLY A 295 7.82 -15.86 -25.31
N GLY A 296 7.80 -14.85 -24.43
CA GLY A 296 8.33 -14.94 -23.06
C GLY A 296 7.26 -15.31 -22.04
N GLN A 297 7.64 -15.28 -20.76
CA GLN A 297 6.75 -15.47 -19.62
C GLN A 297 6.99 -14.39 -18.55
N GLY A 298 5.92 -13.99 -17.87
CA GLY A 298 5.96 -13.01 -16.77
C GLY A 298 5.62 -11.60 -17.22
N GLY A 299 5.72 -10.64 -16.30
CA GLY A 299 5.52 -9.23 -16.61
C GLY A 299 6.14 -8.35 -15.53
N GLN A 300 6.60 -7.16 -15.88
CA GLN A 300 7.25 -6.25 -14.92
C GLN A 300 6.32 -5.14 -14.42
N LYS A 301 5.19 -4.95 -15.10
CA LYS A 301 4.12 -3.99 -14.77
C LYS A 301 2.72 -4.62 -14.95
N PRO A 302 1.66 -4.06 -14.36
CA PRO A 302 0.32 -4.61 -14.43
C PRO A 302 -0.29 -4.62 -15.83
N VAL A 303 -1.25 -5.53 -16.02
CA VAL A 303 -2.15 -5.53 -17.17
C VAL A 303 -3.44 -4.76 -16.90
N ALA A 304 -3.76 -4.50 -15.63
CA ALA A 304 -4.90 -3.66 -15.25
C ALA A 304 -4.65 -2.90 -13.94
N ALA A 305 -5.28 -1.75 -13.78
CA ALA A 305 -5.35 -0.99 -12.54
C ALA A 305 -6.80 -0.60 -12.27
N TYR A 306 -7.23 -0.77 -11.03
CA TYR A 306 -8.57 -0.52 -10.53
C TYR A 306 -8.51 0.63 -9.53
N PHE A 307 -9.49 1.52 -9.60
CA PHE A 307 -9.48 2.79 -8.86
C PHE A 307 -10.83 2.96 -8.18
N GLY A 308 -10.88 2.85 -6.86
CA GLY A 308 -12.10 3.13 -6.12
C GLY A 308 -12.29 4.65 -6.03
N ASN A 309 -13.45 5.14 -6.43
CA ASN A 309 -13.76 6.57 -6.42
C ASN A 309 -14.65 6.92 -5.22
N GLU A 310 -14.59 8.17 -4.77
CA GLU A 310 -15.41 8.68 -3.66
C GLU A 310 -16.91 8.62 -3.95
N ASP A 311 -17.30 8.73 -5.22
CA ASP A 311 -18.68 8.56 -5.68
C ASP A 311 -19.16 7.10 -5.64
N GLY A 312 -18.27 6.19 -5.24
CA GLY A 312 -18.54 4.77 -5.08
C GLY A 312 -18.43 3.95 -6.35
N THR A 313 -17.97 4.51 -7.47
CA THR A 313 -17.65 3.80 -8.70
C THR A 313 -16.24 3.19 -8.65
N VAL A 314 -15.94 2.31 -9.61
CA VAL A 314 -14.60 1.77 -9.82
C VAL A 314 -14.15 2.12 -11.23
N GLY A 315 -13.13 2.96 -11.36
CA GLY A 315 -12.42 3.18 -12.61
C GLY A 315 -11.50 2.00 -12.91
N VAL A 316 -11.30 1.69 -14.19
CA VAL A 316 -10.37 0.64 -14.63
C VAL A 316 -9.51 1.16 -15.77
N LYS A 317 -8.22 0.88 -15.70
CA LYS A 317 -7.25 1.14 -16.76
C LYS A 317 -6.58 -0.17 -17.14
N GLU A 318 -6.69 -0.58 -18.39
CA GLU A 318 -6.21 -1.89 -18.85
C GLU A 318 -5.23 -1.76 -20.01
N ALA A 319 -4.21 -2.62 -19.99
CA ALA A 319 -3.39 -2.90 -21.15
C ALA A 319 -4.20 -3.73 -22.15
N GLN A 320 -4.01 -3.47 -23.44
CA GLN A 320 -4.66 -4.24 -24.49
C GLN A 320 -4.08 -5.66 -24.54
N PRO A 321 -4.92 -6.72 -24.54
CA PRO A 321 -4.43 -8.08 -24.74
C PRO A 321 -3.87 -8.25 -26.16
N PRO A 322 -3.03 -9.27 -26.40
CA PRO A 322 -2.58 -9.59 -27.75
C PRO A 322 -3.79 -9.95 -28.63
N LYS A 323 -3.76 -9.52 -29.90
CA LYS A 323 -4.79 -9.88 -30.89
C LYS A 323 -4.69 -11.34 -31.30
#